data_AF-A0A126Z8Z7-F1
#
_entry.id   AF-A0A126Z8Z7-F1
#
_cell.length_a   1.000
_cell.length_b   1.000
_cell.length_c   1.000
_cell.angle_alpha   90.00
_cell.angle_beta   90.00
_cell.angle_gamma   90.00
#
_symmetry.space_group_name_H-M   'P 1'
#
loop_
_entity.id
_entity.type
_entity.pdbx_description
1 polymer ?
#
loop_
_entity_poly.entity_id
_entity_poly.type
_entity_poly.pdbx_seq_one_letter_code
_entity_poly.pdbx_strand_id
1 'polypeptide(L)'
;MQSPWQTRNAFLTDVALEDFDRISRTVPAIANIRPNGTSAYLMEDFDCAGGLPALMKRLEPHLHLDELTVSGLTVRGNLEGAQVYNDDVIRTLDNAVSNEGSLAMRKGNLAPRRLRHQAQRDEREVPAAQRPGGGVRRLAIGGNLALVKTGDIVGVDVPNRRIHLDVSDDELARRRAKWTPPAPRFERGYGWMFSEHILQADQGCGMDFLQTQFGATAGEPDIF
;
A
#
# COMPACT_ATOMS: atom_id res chain seq x y z
N MET A 1 20.20 -10.26 29.59
CA MET A 1 19.82 -8.84 29.41
C MET A 1 19.59 -8.64 27.93
N GLN A 2 18.39 -8.99 27.46
CA GLN A 2 18.07 -9.00 26.03
C GLN A 2 17.89 -7.57 25.52
N SER A 3 18.45 -7.27 24.35
CA SER A 3 18.39 -5.94 23.76
C SER A 3 16.93 -5.58 23.39
N PRO A 4 16.46 -4.36 23.68
CA PRO A 4 15.07 -3.95 23.40
C PRO A 4 14.74 -3.79 21.90
N TRP A 5 15.69 -4.03 20.99
CA TRP A 5 15.54 -3.77 19.55
C TRP A 5 15.32 -5.02 18.70
N GLN A 6 15.38 -6.23 19.28
CA GLN A 6 15.45 -7.48 18.51
C GLN A 6 14.11 -8.20 18.23
N THR A 7 12.93 -7.63 18.52
CA THR A 7 11.68 -8.37 18.21
C THR A 7 10.46 -7.48 18.01
N ARG A 8 10.33 -6.80 16.87
CA ARG A 8 9.00 -6.37 16.40
C ARG A 8 8.98 -6.33 14.87
N ASN A 9 8.31 -7.31 14.25
CA ASN A 9 7.53 -7.04 13.04
C ASN A 9 6.46 -6.01 13.45
N ALA A 10 6.86 -4.73 13.46
CA ALA A 10 6.23 -3.63 14.19
C ALA A 10 5.04 -3.03 13.43
N PHE A 11 4.12 -3.85 12.95
CA PHE A 11 2.83 -3.37 12.45
C PHE A 11 1.73 -4.08 13.22
N LEU A 12 1.55 -3.67 14.48
CA LEU A 12 0.36 -3.94 15.30
C LEU A 12 -0.74 -2.90 15.05
N THR A 13 -0.58 -2.05 14.03
CA THR A 13 -1.55 -1.01 13.69
C THR A 13 -2.26 -1.40 12.41
N ASP A 14 -3.59 -1.54 12.48
CA ASP A 14 -4.44 -1.76 11.31
C ASP A 14 -4.44 -0.50 10.43
N VAL A 15 -3.49 -0.42 9.49
CA VAL A 15 -3.46 0.63 8.47
C VAL A 15 -4.21 0.14 7.24
N ALA A 16 -5.38 0.69 6.97
CA ALA A 16 -6.18 0.33 5.81
C ALA A 16 -5.83 1.20 4.58
N LEU A 17 -6.09 0.69 3.37
CA LEU A 17 -5.98 1.50 2.14
C LEU A 17 -6.80 2.80 2.19
N GLU A 18 -7.93 2.79 2.93
CA GLU A 18 -8.76 3.96 3.15
C GLU A 18 -8.08 5.04 3.96
N ASP A 19 -7.16 4.68 4.85
CA ASP A 19 -6.42 5.68 5.63
C ASP A 19 -5.50 6.49 4.72
N PHE A 20 -4.84 5.84 3.76
CA PHE A 20 -4.07 6.53 2.72
C PHE A 20 -4.95 7.45 1.88
N ASP A 21 -6.12 6.96 1.46
CA ASP A 21 -7.08 7.72 0.66
C ASP A 21 -7.60 8.96 1.42
N ARG A 22 -7.95 8.78 2.69
CA ARG A 22 -8.44 9.82 3.60
C ARG A 22 -7.38 10.89 3.85
N ILE A 23 -6.17 10.49 4.21
CA ILE A 23 -5.07 11.41 4.53
C ILE A 23 -4.64 12.18 3.27
N SER A 24 -4.59 11.51 2.11
CA SER A 24 -4.23 12.13 0.83
C SER A 24 -5.18 13.27 0.43
N ARG A 25 -6.45 13.26 0.86
CA ARG A 25 -7.38 14.40 0.61
C ARG A 25 -7.06 15.63 1.43
N THR A 26 -6.42 15.46 2.57
CA THR A 26 -6.22 16.53 3.56
C THR A 26 -4.81 17.09 3.55
N VAL A 27 -3.82 16.31 3.07
CA VAL A 27 -2.42 16.69 3.10
C VAL A 27 -1.97 17.18 1.71
N PRO A 28 -1.64 18.47 1.56
CA PRO A 28 -1.18 19.00 0.29
C PRO A 28 0.24 18.51 -0.05
N ALA A 29 0.53 18.38 -1.34
CA ALA A 29 1.87 18.11 -1.84
C ALA A 29 2.65 19.43 -1.97
N ILE A 30 3.57 19.68 -1.05
CA ILE A 30 4.33 20.95 -0.97
C ILE A 30 5.78 20.85 -1.48
N ALA A 31 6.31 19.63 -1.68
CA ALA A 31 7.64 19.44 -2.25
C ALA A 31 7.61 19.60 -3.78
N ASN A 32 8.28 20.63 -4.29
CA ASN A 32 8.39 20.90 -5.71
C ASN A 32 9.59 20.18 -6.35
N ILE A 33 9.65 18.86 -6.18
CA ILE A 33 10.71 18.01 -6.74
C ILE A 33 10.16 17.10 -7.83
N ARG A 34 10.99 16.76 -8.81
CA ARG A 34 10.63 15.72 -9.79
C ARG A 34 10.36 14.38 -9.08
N PRO A 35 9.32 13.62 -9.49
CA PRO A 35 8.51 13.76 -10.70
C PRO A 35 7.23 14.61 -10.55
N ASN A 36 6.86 15.05 -9.34
CA ASN A 36 5.57 15.71 -9.10
C ASN A 36 5.62 17.23 -9.30
N GLY A 37 6.80 17.84 -9.17
CA GLY A 37 7.03 19.28 -9.28
C GLY A 37 7.19 19.80 -10.71
N THR A 38 7.28 21.12 -10.84
CA THR A 38 7.38 21.85 -12.11
C THR A 38 8.79 21.74 -12.69
N SER A 39 9.26 20.54 -13.03
CA SER A 39 10.49 20.24 -13.78
C SER A 39 11.83 20.90 -13.36
N ALA A 40 11.91 21.77 -12.35
CA ALA A 40 13.08 22.62 -12.10
C ALA A 40 14.05 22.04 -11.05
N TYR A 41 13.56 21.29 -10.06
CA TYR A 41 14.35 20.89 -8.89
C TYR A 41 14.49 19.37 -8.73
N LEU A 42 15.62 18.98 -8.15
CA LEU A 42 16.01 17.60 -7.84
C LEU A 42 16.13 17.41 -6.31
N MET A 43 16.50 16.20 -5.89
CA MET A 43 16.66 15.88 -4.47
C MET A 43 17.75 16.69 -3.78
N GLU A 44 18.79 17.11 -4.50
CA GLU A 44 19.86 17.96 -3.97
C GLU A 44 19.35 19.36 -3.60
N ASP A 45 18.51 19.95 -4.44
CA ASP A 45 17.86 21.23 -4.15
C ASP A 45 16.93 21.13 -2.95
N PHE A 46 16.24 19.99 -2.79
CA PHE A 46 15.39 19.72 -1.64
C PHE A 46 16.17 19.60 -0.34
N ASP A 47 17.30 18.91 -0.34
CA ASP A 47 18.19 18.83 0.82
C ASP A 47 18.74 20.22 1.19
N CYS A 48 19.24 20.97 0.20
CA CYS A 48 19.70 22.34 0.38
C CYS A 48 18.60 23.29 0.89
N ALA A 49 17.33 23.06 0.53
CA ALA A 49 16.19 23.84 0.99
C ALA A 49 15.82 23.57 2.47
N GLY A 50 16.48 22.62 3.13
CA GLY A 50 16.23 22.20 4.51
C GLY A 50 15.68 20.77 4.65
N GLY A 51 15.49 20.09 3.51
CA GLY A 51 15.18 18.66 3.44
C GLY A 51 13.87 18.26 4.12
N LEU A 52 13.85 17.01 4.57
CA LEU A 52 12.68 16.42 5.22
C LEU A 52 12.27 17.14 6.52
N PRO A 53 13.19 17.57 7.40
CA PRO A 53 12.81 18.32 8.61
C PRO A 53 12.09 19.65 8.28
N ALA A 54 12.57 20.39 7.28
CA ALA A 54 11.92 21.63 6.84
C ALA A 54 10.53 21.38 6.25
N LEU A 55 10.36 20.30 5.48
CA LEU A 55 9.07 19.88 4.95
C LEU A 55 8.10 19.46 6.06
N MET A 56 8.56 18.62 7.00
CA MET A 56 7.77 18.19 8.15
C MET A 56 7.34 19.37 9.01
N LYS A 57 8.20 20.39 9.16
CA LYS A 57 7.87 21.63 9.87
C LYS A 57 6.71 22.39 9.23
N ARG A 58 6.65 22.47 7.90
CA ARG A 58 5.48 23.07 7.20
C ARG A 58 4.22 22.24 7.32
N LEU A 59 4.36 20.92 7.46
CA LEU A 59 3.27 19.97 7.64
C LEU A 59 2.89 19.75 9.10
N GLU A 60 3.44 20.50 10.07
CA GLU A 60 3.09 20.40 11.49
C GLU A 60 1.58 20.31 11.78
N PRO A 61 0.69 21.07 11.11
CA PRO A 61 -0.76 20.96 11.33
C PRO A 61 -1.36 19.59 10.99
N HIS A 62 -0.66 18.77 10.22
CA HIS A 62 -1.08 17.45 9.76
C HIS A 62 -0.29 16.29 10.42
N LEU A 63 0.65 16.59 11.32
CA LEU A 63 1.51 15.58 11.95
C LEU A 63 1.18 15.37 13.43
N HIS A 64 1.35 14.13 13.90
CA HIS A 64 1.35 13.82 15.32
C HIS A 64 2.72 14.15 15.90
N LEU A 65 2.81 15.30 16.59
CA LEU A 65 4.08 15.90 16.99
C LEU A 65 4.66 15.33 18.30
N ASP A 66 3.83 14.67 19.10
CA ASP A 66 4.21 14.16 20.41
C ASP A 66 4.70 12.69 20.37
N GLU A 67 4.75 12.09 19.16
CA GLU A 67 5.23 10.73 18.96
C GLU A 67 6.75 10.62 19.14
N LEU A 68 7.19 9.55 19.80
CA LEU A 68 8.60 9.27 20.02
C LEU A 68 9.28 8.76 18.75
N THR A 69 10.54 9.18 18.56
CA THR A 69 11.38 8.74 17.45
C THR A 69 12.58 7.94 17.95
N VAL A 70 13.36 7.38 17.01
CA VAL A 70 14.59 6.62 17.33
C VAL A 70 15.68 7.46 18.01
N SER A 71 15.62 8.79 17.93
CA SER A 71 16.56 9.68 18.63
C SER A 71 16.25 9.81 20.13
N GLY A 72 15.12 9.27 20.59
CA GLY A 72 14.63 9.46 21.96
C GLY A 72 13.91 10.79 22.19
N LEU A 73 13.87 11.67 21.19
CA LEU A 73 13.08 12.90 21.19
C LEU A 73 11.74 12.67 20.47
N THR A 74 10.77 13.54 20.77
CA THR A 74 9.51 13.59 20.03
C THR A 74 9.73 14.12 18.61
N VAL A 75 8.78 13.90 17.71
CA VAL A 75 8.78 14.53 16.38
C VAL A 75 8.95 16.04 16.51
N ARG A 76 8.22 16.70 17.43
CA ARG A 76 8.38 18.13 17.73
C ARG A 76 9.81 18.49 18.09
N GLY A 77 10.43 17.74 19.01
CA GLY A 77 11.81 18.00 19.45
C GLY A 77 12.82 17.89 18.31
N ASN A 78 12.64 16.93 17.40
CA ASN A 78 13.51 16.79 16.23
C ASN A 78 13.34 17.92 15.19
N LEU A 79 12.20 18.62 15.20
CA LEU A 79 11.93 19.75 14.31
C LEU A 79 12.37 21.10 14.91
N GLU A 80 12.85 21.10 16.14
CA GLU A 80 13.42 22.27 16.81
C GLU A 80 14.67 22.74 16.05
N GLY A 81 14.62 23.95 15.48
CA GLY A 81 15.69 24.50 14.64
C GLY A 81 15.59 24.19 13.15
N ALA A 82 14.67 23.33 12.70
CA ALA A 82 14.43 23.14 11.26
C ALA A 82 13.95 24.45 10.63
N GLN A 83 14.51 24.81 9.47
CA GLN A 83 14.18 26.02 8.74
C GLN A 83 14.08 25.70 7.25
N VAL A 84 13.21 26.42 6.57
CA VAL A 84 13.09 26.31 5.12
C VAL A 84 13.92 27.42 4.51
N TYR A 85 14.92 27.07 3.72
CA TYR A 85 15.83 28.03 3.09
C TYR A 85 15.36 28.45 1.69
N ASN A 86 14.49 27.66 1.06
CA ASN A 86 13.94 27.96 -0.27
C ASN A 86 12.45 27.62 -0.36
N ASP A 87 11.62 28.67 -0.39
CA ASP A 87 10.16 28.60 -0.49
C ASP A 87 9.63 28.07 -1.84
N ASP A 88 10.42 28.10 -2.92
CA ASP A 88 9.96 27.56 -4.21
C ASP A 88 10.18 26.03 -4.30
N VAL A 89 11.16 25.51 -3.54
CA VAL A 89 11.45 24.06 -3.45
C VAL A 89 10.53 23.39 -2.43
N ILE A 90 10.40 23.96 -1.24
CA ILE A 90 9.47 23.49 -0.21
C ILE A 90 8.41 24.58 -0.04
N ARG A 91 7.26 24.42 -0.70
CA ARG A 91 6.22 25.46 -0.78
C ARG A 91 5.40 25.58 0.50
N THR A 92 4.70 26.70 0.64
CA THR A 92 3.76 26.90 1.76
C THR A 92 2.50 26.08 1.51
N LEU A 93 1.67 25.88 2.55
CA LEU A 93 0.40 25.17 2.42
C LEU A 93 -0.56 25.89 1.45
N ASP A 94 -0.51 27.22 1.40
CA ASP A 94 -1.37 28.05 0.53
C ASP A 94 -0.92 28.06 -0.94
N ASN A 95 0.34 27.73 -1.21
CA ASN A 95 0.93 27.67 -2.56
C ASN A 95 1.45 26.26 -2.88
N ALA A 96 0.70 25.24 -2.49
CA ALA A 96 1.10 23.85 -2.72
C ALA A 96 1.23 23.51 -4.22
N VAL A 97 2.06 22.52 -4.55
CA VAL A 97 2.15 21.98 -5.93
C VAL A 97 0.84 21.30 -6.31
N SER A 98 0.22 20.62 -5.35
CA SER A 98 -1.12 20.05 -5.45
C SER A 98 -1.83 20.13 -4.11
N ASN A 99 -3.10 20.52 -4.12
CA ASN A 99 -3.94 20.63 -2.91
C ASN A 99 -4.41 19.26 -2.39
N GLU A 100 -4.28 18.20 -3.21
CA GLU A 100 -4.42 16.81 -2.78
C GLU A 100 -3.07 16.08 -2.91
N GLY A 101 -2.86 15.09 -2.05
CA GLY A 101 -1.74 14.16 -2.15
C GLY A 101 -1.77 13.36 -3.45
N SER A 102 -0.59 12.89 -3.88
CA SER A 102 -0.41 12.20 -5.17
C SER A 102 -1.04 10.80 -5.23
N LEU A 103 -1.49 10.26 -4.09
CA LEU A 103 -2.06 8.93 -3.96
C LEU A 103 -3.58 9.00 -3.92
N ALA A 104 -4.25 8.57 -4.98
CA ALA A 104 -5.71 8.43 -5.02
C ALA A 104 -6.09 6.96 -5.17
N MET A 105 -6.80 6.39 -4.19
CA MET A 105 -7.28 5.01 -4.26
C MET A 105 -8.62 4.96 -4.98
N ARG A 106 -8.66 4.29 -6.14
CA ARG A 106 -9.89 4.18 -6.93
C ARG A 106 -10.64 2.89 -6.61
N LYS A 107 -11.95 2.99 -6.51
CA LYS A 107 -12.86 1.87 -6.23
C LYS A 107 -13.85 1.68 -7.39
N GLY A 108 -14.33 0.46 -7.57
CA GLY A 108 -15.43 0.18 -8.49
C GLY A 108 -15.49 -1.28 -8.88
N ASN A 109 -16.33 -1.61 -9.86
CA ASN A 109 -16.53 -3.00 -10.28
C ASN A 109 -15.22 -3.63 -10.78
N LEU A 110 -14.27 -2.86 -11.32
CA LEU A 110 -12.98 -3.38 -11.79
C LEU A 110 -12.00 -3.70 -10.64
N ALA A 111 -12.17 -3.05 -9.48
CA ALA A 111 -11.36 -3.25 -8.28
C ALA A 111 -12.27 -3.48 -7.04
N PRO A 112 -13.00 -4.61 -6.98
CA PRO A 112 -13.88 -4.91 -5.86
C PRO A 112 -13.06 -5.38 -4.65
N ARG A 113 -13.26 -4.73 -3.51
CA ARG A 113 -12.53 -5.00 -2.25
C ARG A 113 -12.80 -6.39 -1.64
N ARG A 114 -13.83 -7.10 -2.13
CA ARG A 114 -14.39 -8.31 -1.50
C ARG A 114 -14.19 -9.58 -2.34
N LEU A 115 -12.96 -9.95 -2.70
CA LEU A 115 -12.73 -11.29 -3.28
C LEU A 115 -12.21 -12.32 -2.26
N ARG A 116 -11.73 -11.91 -1.07
CA ARG A 116 -11.31 -12.85 -0.01
C ARG A 116 -12.35 -13.17 1.06
N HIS A 117 -13.22 -12.24 1.48
CA HIS A 117 -14.09 -12.51 2.64
C HIS A 117 -15.11 -13.66 2.45
N GLN A 118 -15.51 -13.97 1.21
CA GLN A 118 -16.36 -15.14 0.92
C GLN A 118 -15.55 -16.43 0.83
N ALA A 119 -14.45 -16.46 0.06
CA ALA A 119 -13.61 -17.66 -0.06
C ALA A 119 -12.95 -18.07 1.27
N GLN A 120 -12.59 -17.10 2.12
CA GLN A 120 -11.90 -17.33 3.38
C GLN A 120 -12.85 -17.73 4.53
N ARG A 121 -14.18 -17.62 4.35
CA ARG A 121 -15.16 -18.22 5.29
C ARG A 121 -15.31 -19.71 5.05
N ASP A 122 -15.32 -20.15 3.80
CA ASP A 122 -15.39 -21.58 3.45
C ASP A 122 -14.08 -22.33 3.74
N GLU A 123 -12.92 -21.67 3.63
CA GLU A 123 -11.60 -22.30 3.88
C GLU A 123 -11.22 -22.45 5.38
N ARG A 124 -11.93 -21.76 6.31
CA ARG A 124 -11.62 -21.82 7.75
C ARG A 124 -12.07 -23.12 8.43
N GLU A 125 -12.93 -23.91 7.80
CA GLU A 125 -13.40 -25.20 8.32
C GLU A 125 -12.53 -26.39 7.90
N VAL A 126 -11.49 -26.18 7.07
CA VAL A 126 -10.64 -27.26 6.55
C VAL A 126 -9.27 -27.29 7.24
N PRO A 127 -8.85 -28.43 7.83
CA PRO A 127 -7.52 -28.60 8.43
C PRO A 127 -6.40 -28.26 7.45
N ALA A 128 -5.32 -27.62 7.93
CA ALA A 128 -4.21 -27.14 7.10
C ALA A 128 -3.59 -28.21 6.18
N ALA A 129 -3.62 -29.48 6.60
CA ALA A 129 -3.10 -30.62 5.84
C ALA A 129 -4.02 -31.10 4.69
N GLN A 130 -5.27 -30.63 4.62
CA GLN A 130 -6.27 -31.01 3.62
C GLN A 130 -6.64 -29.87 2.67
N ARG A 131 -5.93 -28.74 2.76
CA ARG A 131 -6.12 -27.62 1.82
C ARG A 131 -5.52 -28.03 0.47
N PRO A 132 -6.30 -28.09 -0.62
CA PRO A 132 -5.75 -28.37 -1.94
C PRO A 132 -4.72 -27.29 -2.29
N GLY A 133 -3.53 -27.72 -2.78
CA GLY A 133 -2.44 -26.83 -3.19
C GLY A 133 -2.94 -25.73 -4.12
N GLY A 134 -2.89 -24.48 -3.65
CA GLY A 134 -3.72 -23.39 -4.12
C GLY A 134 -3.03 -22.52 -5.17
N GLY A 135 -2.87 -23.08 -6.37
CA GLY A 135 -2.21 -22.43 -7.50
C GLY A 135 -2.60 -20.96 -7.72
N VAL A 136 -1.57 -20.11 -7.81
CA VAL A 136 -1.50 -18.78 -8.45
C VAL A 136 -2.58 -17.76 -7.99
N ARG A 137 -2.29 -17.05 -6.89
CA ARG A 137 -3.16 -15.99 -6.35
C ARG A 137 -2.78 -14.56 -6.83
N ARG A 138 -2.58 -14.31 -8.14
CA ARG A 138 -2.45 -12.94 -8.67
C ARG A 138 -3.15 -12.79 -10.01
N LEU A 139 -4.09 -11.84 -10.10
CA LEU A 139 -5.02 -11.59 -11.24
C LEU A 139 -5.92 -12.79 -11.62
N ALA A 140 -5.45 -14.02 -11.41
CA ALA A 140 -6.15 -15.29 -11.55
C ALA A 140 -7.07 -15.63 -10.35
N ILE A 141 -7.55 -14.63 -9.60
CA ILE A 141 -8.61 -14.84 -8.59
C ILE A 141 -10.00 -14.61 -9.26
N GLY A 142 -10.07 -14.66 -10.60
CA GLY A 142 -11.31 -14.38 -11.32
C GLY A 142 -11.87 -12.98 -11.02
N GLY A 143 -11.01 -12.02 -10.66
CA GLY A 143 -11.43 -10.63 -10.47
C GLY A 143 -11.96 -10.05 -11.77
N ASN A 144 -12.74 -8.97 -11.71
CA ASN A 144 -13.37 -8.40 -12.91
C ASN A 144 -12.34 -7.94 -13.96
N LEU A 145 -11.10 -7.64 -13.54
CA LEU A 145 -9.99 -7.34 -14.44
C LEU A 145 -9.59 -8.53 -15.34
N ALA A 146 -9.75 -9.77 -14.87
CA ALA A 146 -9.50 -10.98 -15.67
C ALA A 146 -10.58 -11.24 -16.73
N LEU A 147 -11.71 -10.53 -16.65
CA LEU A 147 -12.85 -10.66 -17.56
C LEU A 147 -12.87 -9.57 -18.64
N VAL A 148 -11.95 -8.60 -18.57
CA VAL A 148 -11.80 -7.53 -19.56
C VAL A 148 -11.31 -8.10 -20.88
N LYS A 149 -11.89 -7.61 -21.98
CA LYS A 149 -11.48 -7.93 -23.35
C LYS A 149 -11.04 -6.65 -24.06
N THR A 150 -10.17 -6.82 -25.06
CA THR A 150 -9.78 -5.73 -25.95
C THR A 150 -11.02 -5.13 -26.59
N GLY A 151 -11.24 -3.83 -26.40
CA GLY A 151 -12.39 -3.09 -26.91
C GLY A 151 -13.46 -2.76 -25.86
N ASP A 152 -13.39 -3.30 -24.63
CA ASP A 152 -14.28 -2.87 -23.55
C ASP A 152 -13.96 -1.42 -23.12
N ILE A 153 -15.00 -0.65 -22.79
CA ILE A 153 -14.85 0.73 -22.30
C ILE A 153 -14.64 0.72 -20.79
N VAL A 154 -13.60 1.42 -20.32
CA VAL A 154 -13.32 1.63 -18.90
C VAL A 154 -13.47 3.10 -18.58
N GLY A 155 -14.50 3.44 -17.80
CA GLY A 155 -14.71 4.77 -17.26
C GLY A 155 -13.80 5.02 -16.06
N VAL A 156 -13.04 6.11 -16.12
CA VAL A 156 -12.11 6.53 -15.07
C VAL A 156 -12.51 7.91 -14.58
N ASP A 157 -13.02 7.98 -13.36
CA ASP A 157 -13.46 9.21 -12.72
C ASP A 157 -12.49 9.54 -11.58
N VAL A 158 -11.71 10.61 -11.77
CA VAL A 158 -10.69 11.04 -10.81
C VAL A 158 -11.32 11.71 -9.59
N PRO A 159 -12.21 12.72 -9.73
CA PRO A 159 -12.86 13.37 -8.59
C PRO A 159 -13.61 12.38 -7.69
N ASN A 160 -14.37 11.44 -8.27
CA ASN A 160 -15.17 10.47 -7.53
C ASN A 160 -14.40 9.19 -7.17
N ARG A 161 -13.09 9.13 -7.45
CA ARG A 161 -12.22 7.97 -7.22
C ARG A 161 -12.85 6.66 -7.70
N ARG A 162 -13.46 6.69 -8.88
CA ARG A 162 -14.17 5.54 -9.46
C ARG A 162 -13.44 5.00 -10.68
N ILE A 163 -13.32 3.68 -10.75
CA ILE A 163 -12.91 2.97 -11.96
C ILE A 163 -13.98 1.93 -12.29
N HIS A 164 -14.57 2.04 -13.48
CA HIS A 164 -15.73 1.26 -13.85
C HIS A 164 -15.56 0.64 -15.23
N LEU A 165 -15.72 -0.66 -15.33
CA LEU A 165 -15.86 -1.37 -16.59
C LEU A 165 -17.30 -1.24 -17.07
N ASP A 166 -17.50 -0.64 -18.23
CA ASP A 166 -18.82 -0.41 -18.84
C ASP A 166 -19.31 -1.67 -19.57
N VAL A 167 -19.60 -2.69 -18.77
CA VAL A 167 -20.16 -3.97 -19.20
C VAL A 167 -21.26 -4.34 -18.20
N SER A 168 -22.39 -4.83 -18.70
CA SER A 168 -23.50 -5.22 -17.84
C SER A 168 -23.13 -6.38 -16.91
N ASP A 169 -23.76 -6.43 -15.73
CA ASP A 169 -23.51 -7.49 -14.75
C ASP A 169 -23.82 -8.89 -15.32
N ASP A 170 -24.82 -9.00 -16.19
CA ASP A 170 -25.17 -10.25 -16.88
C ASP A 170 -24.03 -10.74 -17.80
N GLU A 171 -23.39 -9.83 -18.53
CA GLU A 171 -22.27 -10.19 -19.40
C GLU A 171 -21.02 -10.50 -18.56
N LEU A 172 -20.78 -9.79 -17.46
CA LEU A 172 -19.71 -10.13 -16.52
C LEU A 172 -19.92 -11.52 -15.89
N ALA A 173 -21.15 -11.87 -15.52
CA ALA A 173 -21.49 -13.20 -15.01
C ALA A 173 -21.25 -14.29 -16.07
N ARG A 174 -21.64 -14.06 -17.32
CA ARG A 174 -21.36 -14.98 -18.44
C ARG A 174 -19.87 -15.17 -18.69
N ARG A 175 -19.09 -14.09 -18.66
CA ARG A 175 -17.63 -14.15 -18.82
C ARG A 175 -16.98 -14.91 -17.67
N ARG A 176 -17.44 -14.67 -16.43
CA ARG A 176 -16.98 -15.40 -15.24
C ARG A 176 -17.27 -16.89 -15.33
N ALA A 177 -18.46 -17.28 -15.79
CA ALA A 177 -18.83 -18.68 -15.94
C ALA A 177 -17.97 -19.43 -16.97
N LYS A 178 -17.42 -18.71 -17.96
CA LYS A 178 -16.52 -19.25 -19.00
C LYS A 178 -15.04 -19.11 -18.67
N TRP A 179 -14.71 -18.48 -17.54
CA TRP A 179 -13.33 -18.17 -17.19
C TRP A 179 -12.65 -19.41 -16.57
N THR A 180 -11.52 -19.78 -17.13
CA THR A 180 -10.67 -20.86 -16.62
C THR A 180 -9.34 -20.27 -16.15
N PRO A 181 -8.87 -20.61 -14.94
CA PRO A 181 -7.57 -20.14 -14.46
C PRO A 181 -6.43 -20.65 -15.37
N PRO A 182 -5.43 -19.81 -15.67
CA PRO A 182 -4.27 -20.24 -16.43
C PRO A 182 -3.45 -21.27 -15.65
N ALA A 183 -2.73 -22.13 -16.37
CA ALA A 183 -1.85 -23.12 -15.75
C ALA A 183 -0.76 -22.43 -14.90
N PRO A 184 -0.36 -23.03 -13.77
CA PRO A 184 0.69 -22.49 -12.92
C PRO A 184 2.01 -22.40 -13.68
N ARG A 185 2.63 -21.22 -13.65
CA ARG A 185 3.92 -20.98 -14.32
C ARG A 185 5.09 -21.68 -13.62
N PHE A 186 4.99 -21.86 -12.31
CA PHE A 186 6.03 -22.46 -11.49
C PHE A 186 5.45 -23.63 -10.71
N GLU A 187 6.00 -24.82 -10.93
CA GLU A 187 5.56 -26.04 -10.26
C GLU A 187 6.39 -26.36 -8.99
N ARG A 188 7.57 -25.74 -8.83
CA ARG A 188 8.45 -25.93 -7.66
C ARG A 188 9.34 -24.72 -7.38
N GLY A 189 10.01 -24.74 -6.23
CA GLY A 189 11.00 -23.75 -5.81
C GLY A 189 10.38 -22.44 -5.32
N TYR A 190 11.19 -21.38 -5.26
CA TYR A 190 10.75 -20.06 -4.78
C TYR A 190 9.55 -19.53 -5.54
N GLY A 191 9.48 -19.72 -6.87
CA GLY A 191 8.36 -19.25 -7.69
C GLY A 191 7.02 -19.90 -7.32
N TRP A 192 7.05 -21.18 -6.94
CA TRP A 192 5.87 -21.87 -6.41
C TRP A 192 5.49 -21.34 -5.03
N MET A 193 6.44 -21.27 -4.09
CA MET A 193 6.23 -20.74 -2.74
C MET A 193 5.67 -19.31 -2.79
N PHE A 194 6.25 -18.43 -3.62
CA PHE A 194 5.77 -17.07 -3.83
C PHE A 194 4.34 -17.06 -4.34
N SER A 195 3.99 -17.89 -5.33
CA SER A 195 2.65 -17.89 -5.92
C SER A 195 1.56 -18.36 -4.95
N GLU A 196 1.92 -19.25 -4.02
CA GLU A 196 1.03 -19.83 -3.00
C GLU A 196 0.83 -18.89 -1.80
N HIS A 197 1.93 -18.32 -1.29
CA HIS A 197 1.95 -17.66 0.02
C HIS A 197 1.87 -16.13 -0.04
N ILE A 198 2.01 -15.52 -1.22
CA ILE A 198 1.94 -14.07 -1.36
C ILE A 198 0.52 -13.56 -1.13
N LEU A 199 0.42 -12.52 -0.29
CA LEU A 199 -0.81 -11.78 -0.05
C LEU A 199 -1.09 -10.78 -1.16
N GLN A 200 -2.31 -10.27 -1.20
CA GLN A 200 -2.71 -9.27 -2.20
C GLN A 200 -2.04 -7.92 -1.95
N ALA A 201 -2.07 -7.05 -2.97
CA ALA A 201 -1.45 -5.73 -2.89
C ALA A 201 -2.09 -4.82 -1.84
N ASP A 202 -3.39 -4.94 -1.62
CA ASP A 202 -4.12 -4.24 -0.55
C ASP A 202 -3.73 -4.72 0.86
N GLN A 203 -3.07 -5.87 0.95
CA GLN A 203 -2.55 -6.45 2.20
C GLN A 203 -1.02 -6.30 2.32
N GLY A 204 -0.41 -5.45 1.48
CA GLY A 204 1.02 -5.12 1.55
C GLY A 204 1.96 -6.10 0.83
N CYS A 205 1.46 -7.03 0.00
CA CYS A 205 2.28 -8.03 -0.71
C CYS A 205 3.25 -8.83 0.19
N GLY A 206 2.90 -9.05 1.45
CA GLY A 206 3.67 -9.91 2.36
C GLY A 206 3.43 -11.40 2.11
N MET A 207 4.22 -12.25 2.74
CA MET A 207 3.94 -13.70 2.79
C MET A 207 3.10 -14.00 4.03
N ASP A 208 2.09 -14.86 3.90
CA ASP A 208 1.16 -15.19 5.00
C ASP A 208 1.87 -15.76 6.24
N PHE A 209 2.85 -16.64 6.04
CA PHE A 209 3.61 -17.27 7.13
C PHE A 209 4.66 -16.34 7.80
N LEU A 210 4.93 -15.17 7.22
CA LEU A 210 5.83 -14.17 7.82
C LEU A 210 5.09 -13.17 8.71
N GLN A 211 3.76 -13.24 8.76
CA GLN A 211 2.97 -12.37 9.62
C GLN A 211 3.08 -12.82 11.08
N THR A 212 3.12 -11.85 12.01
CA THR A 212 3.22 -12.10 13.45
C THR A 212 2.08 -12.96 14.01
N GLN A 213 0.92 -12.93 13.35
CA GLN A 213 -0.24 -13.75 13.69
C GLN A 213 -0.08 -15.24 13.33
N PHE A 214 0.91 -15.60 12.51
CA PHE A 214 1.19 -16.99 12.13
C PHE A 214 2.01 -17.74 13.18
N GLY A 215 2.88 -17.05 13.91
CA GLY A 215 3.70 -17.66 14.97
C GLY A 215 4.78 -16.72 15.50
N ALA A 216 5.37 -17.08 16.65
CA ALA A 216 6.51 -16.36 17.21
C ALA A 216 7.78 -16.58 16.36
N THR A 217 8.63 -15.56 16.29
CA THR A 217 9.96 -15.68 15.69
C THR A 217 10.77 -16.74 16.42
N ALA A 218 11.50 -17.56 15.65
CA ALA A 218 12.61 -18.33 16.22
C ALA A 218 13.54 -17.32 16.90
N GLY A 219 13.80 -17.51 18.20
CA GLY A 219 14.67 -16.63 18.97
C GLY A 219 16.08 -16.56 18.37
N GLU A 220 16.95 -15.78 19.01
CA GLU A 220 18.36 -15.78 18.63
C GLU A 220 18.91 -17.21 18.71
N PRO A 221 19.65 -17.69 17.70
CA PRO A 221 20.19 -19.04 17.72
C PRO A 221 21.11 -19.20 18.92
N ASP A 222 21.01 -20.33 19.61
CA ASP A 222 21.93 -20.67 20.69
C ASP A 222 23.35 -20.80 20.10
N ILE A 223 24.18 -19.80 20.35
CA ILE A 223 25.61 -19.86 20.05
C ILE A 223 26.24 -20.64 21.22
N PHE A 224 26.51 -21.93 21.00
CA PHE A 224 27.29 -22.77 21.91
C PHE A 224 28.79 -22.59 21.69
#